data_AF-A0AB36JEZ8-F1
#
_entry.id   AF-A0AB36JEZ8-F1
#
_cell.length_a   1.000
_cell.length_b   1.000
_cell.length_c   1.000
_cell.angle_alpha   90.00
_cell.angle_beta   90.00
_cell.angle_gamma   90.00
#
_symmetry.space_group_name_H-M   'P 1'
#
loop_
_entity.id
_entity.type
_entity.pdbx_description
1 polymer ?
#
loop_
_entity_poly.entity_id
_entity_poly.type
_entity_poly.pdbx_seq_one_letter_code
_entity_poly.pdbx_strand_id
1 'polypeptide(L)'
;MKAANLAGVEVPGKLSIAGFDNLQAGEVFDIPLTTIQQNFYEMGASAAQLVLEMISKKENGNFAVPKLIQDTKLIVRQSTSAPQ
;
A
#
# COMPACT_ATOMS: atom_id res chain seq x y z
N MET A 1 15.14 4.01 -4.80
CA MET A 1 16.41 3.36 -4.42
C MET A 1 17.42 3.34 -5.56
N LYS A 2 17.22 2.55 -6.64
CA LYS A 2 18.23 2.41 -7.73
C LYS A 2 18.77 3.73 -8.29
N ALA A 3 17.89 4.67 -8.65
CA ALA A 3 18.33 5.95 -9.21
C ALA A 3 19.14 6.80 -8.21
N ALA A 4 18.73 6.84 -6.94
CA ALA A 4 19.48 7.52 -5.88
C ALA A 4 20.86 6.88 -5.69
N ASN A 5 20.94 5.55 -5.66
CA ASN A 5 22.20 4.81 -5.57
C ASN A 5 23.12 5.10 -6.76
N LEU A 6 22.60 5.08 -8.01
CA LEU A 6 23.37 5.40 -9.21
C LEU A 6 23.87 6.84 -9.23
N ALA A 7 23.12 7.76 -8.63
CA ALA A 7 23.49 9.16 -8.52
C ALA A 7 24.40 9.46 -7.30
N GLY A 8 24.72 8.46 -6.47
CA GLY A 8 25.47 8.65 -5.23
C GLY A 8 24.74 9.51 -4.19
N VAL A 9 23.41 9.59 -4.26
CA VAL A 9 22.59 10.34 -3.30
C VAL A 9 22.29 9.46 -2.10
N GLU A 10 22.69 9.92 -0.93
CA GLU A 10 22.50 9.22 0.33
C GLU A 10 21.02 9.21 0.75
N VAL A 11 20.51 8.02 1.03
CA VAL A 11 19.18 7.76 1.60
C VAL A 11 19.40 7.12 2.98
N PRO A 12 18.74 7.57 4.06
CA PRO A 12 17.75 8.65 4.11
C PRO A 12 18.33 10.06 4.28
N GLY A 13 19.65 10.21 4.45
CA GLY A 13 20.28 11.45 4.92
C GLY A 13 20.05 12.68 4.05
N LYS A 14 20.28 12.57 2.73
CA LYS A 14 20.04 13.67 1.78
C LYS A 14 18.69 13.59 1.08
N LEU A 15 18.13 12.39 0.99
CA LEU A 15 16.83 12.13 0.38
C LEU A 15 16.10 11.07 1.17
N SER A 16 14.96 11.43 1.76
CA SER A 16 14.00 10.46 2.28
C SER A 16 13.15 9.89 1.15
N ILE A 17 12.91 8.58 1.19
CA ILE A 17 12.08 7.86 0.21
C ILE A 17 11.05 7.03 0.98
N ALA A 18 9.77 7.26 0.69
CA ALA A 18 8.67 6.41 1.13
C ALA A 18 7.97 5.77 -0.07
N GLY A 19 7.48 4.55 0.11
CA GLY A 19 6.73 3.80 -0.89
C GLY A 19 5.28 3.53 -0.49
N PHE A 20 4.66 2.63 -1.24
CA PHE A 20 3.31 2.12 -1.01
C PHE A 20 3.31 0.59 -1.12
N ASP A 21 2.20 -0.06 -0.75
CA ASP A 21 1.91 -1.51 -0.83
C ASP A 21 2.45 -2.39 0.28
N ASN A 22 3.61 -2.06 0.87
CA ASN A 22 4.33 -2.95 1.79
C ASN A 22 4.63 -4.35 1.23
N LEU A 23 5.11 -4.43 -0.02
CA LEU A 23 5.57 -5.69 -0.59
C LEU A 23 6.83 -6.21 0.11
N GLN A 24 6.96 -7.54 0.21
CA GLN A 24 8.11 -8.21 0.84
C GLN A 24 9.46 -7.78 0.24
N ALA A 25 9.49 -7.47 -1.06
CA ALA A 25 10.70 -6.95 -1.72
C ALA A 25 11.25 -5.68 -1.06
N GLY A 26 10.38 -4.81 -0.54
CA GLY A 26 10.79 -3.57 0.12
C GLY A 26 11.49 -3.77 1.47
N GLU A 27 11.32 -4.94 2.11
CA GLU A 27 12.01 -5.29 3.37
C GLU A 27 13.45 -5.71 3.15
N VAL A 28 13.74 -6.31 2.00
CA VAL A 28 15.06 -6.90 1.67
C VAL A 28 15.92 -6.00 0.79
N PHE A 29 15.51 -4.75 0.57
CA PHE A 29 16.38 -3.74 -0.04
C PHE A 29 17.56 -3.43 0.88
N ASP A 30 18.70 -3.03 0.29
CA ASP A 30 19.90 -2.62 1.05
C ASP A 30 19.59 -1.56 2.12
N ILE A 31 18.61 -0.70 1.84
CA ILE A 31 17.97 0.17 2.84
C ILE A 31 16.47 -0.17 2.83
N PRO A 32 15.94 -0.84 3.87
CA PRO A 32 14.54 -1.22 3.97
C PRO A 32 13.59 -0.01 3.81
N LEU A 33 12.60 -0.17 2.92
CA LEU A 33 11.73 0.90 2.45
C LEU A 33 10.60 1.21 3.45
N THR A 34 10.56 2.42 3.99
CA THR A 34 9.37 2.98 4.67
C THR A 34 8.21 3.02 3.69
N THR A 35 7.03 2.56 4.08
CA THR A 35 5.91 2.35 3.15
C THR A 35 4.56 2.40 3.85
N ILE A 36 3.49 2.68 3.09
CA ILE A 36 2.12 2.47 3.55
C ILE A 36 1.70 1.05 3.19
N GLN A 37 1.33 0.25 4.19
CA GLN A 37 0.76 -1.06 4.01
C GLN A 37 -0.72 -0.98 3.60
N GLN A 38 -1.05 -1.69 2.53
CA GLN A 38 -2.43 -1.97 2.13
C GLN A 38 -2.85 -3.36 2.62
N ASN A 39 -4.13 -3.53 2.97
CA ASN A 39 -4.70 -4.84 3.27
C ASN A 39 -5.29 -5.49 2.00
N PHE A 40 -4.41 -5.93 1.09
CA PHE A 40 -4.83 -6.48 -0.21
C PHE A 40 -5.80 -7.66 -0.10
N TYR A 41 -5.57 -8.53 0.89
CA TYR A 41 -6.43 -9.70 1.09
C TYR A 41 -7.85 -9.27 1.47
N GLU A 42 -7.98 -8.38 2.46
CA GLU A 42 -9.28 -7.91 2.92
C GLU A 42 -10.00 -7.08 1.84
N MET A 43 -9.27 -6.26 1.09
CA MET A 43 -9.81 -5.53 -0.06
C MET A 43 -10.39 -6.49 -1.11
N GLY A 44 -9.63 -7.53 -1.48
CA GLY A 44 -10.07 -8.52 -2.45
C GLY A 44 -11.27 -9.35 -1.95
N ALA A 45 -11.24 -9.77 -0.69
CA ALA A 45 -12.33 -10.50 -0.05
C ALA A 45 -13.61 -9.65 0.00
N SER A 46 -13.50 -8.38 0.39
CA SER A 46 -14.62 -7.44 0.41
C SER A 46 -15.21 -7.23 -0.99
N ALA A 47 -14.35 -7.07 -2.01
CA ALA A 47 -14.79 -6.91 -3.40
C ALA A 47 -15.52 -8.17 -3.90
N ALA A 48 -14.98 -9.37 -3.65
CA ALA A 48 -15.62 -10.63 -4.03
C ALA A 48 -16.98 -10.79 -3.33
N GLN A 49 -17.05 -10.48 -2.04
CA GLN A 49 -18.31 -10.51 -1.28
C GLN A 49 -19.37 -9.57 -1.89
N LEU A 50 -18.99 -8.35 -2.26
CA LEU A 50 -19.90 -7.41 -2.92
C LEU A 50 -20.43 -7.96 -4.24
N VAL A 51 -19.59 -8.60 -5.06
CA VAL A 51 -20.02 -9.23 -6.31
C VAL A 51 -21.04 -10.35 -6.06
N LEU A 52 -20.80 -11.20 -5.05
CA LEU A 52 -21.73 -12.27 -4.69
C LEU A 52 -23.08 -11.72 -4.21
N GLU A 53 -23.07 -10.63 -3.43
CA GLU A 53 -24.28 -9.95 -3.01
C GLU A 53 -25.05 -9.33 -4.18
N MET A 54 -24.34 -8.72 -5.14
CA MET A 54 -24.94 -8.17 -6.37
C MET A 54 -25.67 -9.26 -7.16
N ILE A 55 -25.04 -10.42 -7.33
CA ILE A 55 -25.64 -11.57 -8.03
C ILE A 55 -26.89 -12.05 -7.29
N SER A 56 -26.81 -12.19 -5.97
CA SER A 56 -27.90 -12.71 -5.13
C SER A 56 -29.10 -11.76 -5.04
N LYS A 57 -28.87 -10.45 -5.09
CA LYS A 57 -29.91 -9.40 -4.95
C LYS A 57 -30.43 -8.88 -6.30
N LYS A 58 -29.99 -9.48 -7.42
CA LYS A 58 -30.30 -9.04 -8.79
C LYS A 58 -31.81 -8.98 -9.10
N GLU A 59 -32.63 -9.80 -8.45
CA GLU A 59 -34.08 -9.86 -8.71
C GLU A 59 -34.86 -8.64 -8.18
N ASN A 60 -34.30 -7.87 -7.23
CA ASN A 60 -34.98 -6.73 -6.61
C ASN A 60 -34.67 -5.37 -7.25
N GLY A 61 -33.92 -5.33 -8.36
CA GLY A 61 -33.73 -4.15 -9.21
C GLY A 61 -32.91 -2.98 -8.65
N ASN A 62 -32.70 -2.89 -7.33
CA ASN A 62 -31.96 -1.81 -6.67
C ASN A 62 -30.89 -2.37 -5.71
N PHE A 63 -29.71 -2.71 -6.24
CA PHE A 63 -28.52 -2.93 -5.40
C PHE A 63 -27.59 -1.73 -5.50
N ALA A 64 -27.55 -0.89 -4.47
CA ALA A 64 -26.56 0.18 -4.34
C ALA A 64 -25.24 -0.43 -3.85
N VAL A 65 -24.19 -0.37 -4.67
CA VAL A 65 -22.85 -0.80 -4.27
C VAL A 65 -22.30 0.20 -3.24
N PRO A 66 -22.02 -0.21 -1.99
CA PRO A 66 -21.50 0.70 -0.99
C PRO A 66 -20.05 1.09 -1.31
N LYS A 67 -19.69 2.33 -1.00
CA LYS A 67 -18.29 2.75 -0.98
C LYS A 67 -17.63 2.18 0.27
N LEU A 68 -16.71 1.24 0.09
CA LEU A 68 -15.88 0.72 1.17
C LEU A 68 -14.56 1.50 1.22
N ILE A 69 -14.16 1.92 2.41
CA ILE A 69 -12.86 2.53 2.69
C ILE A 69 -12.13 1.58 3.63
N GLN A 70 -10.93 1.18 3.24
CA GLN A 70 -10.11 0.24 4.01
C GLN A 70 -8.98 0.99 4.72
N ASP A 71 -8.69 0.55 5.94
CA ASP A 71 -7.62 1.13 6.75
C ASP A 71 -6.25 0.81 6.16
N THR A 72 -5.31 1.71 6.39
CA THR A 72 -3.90 1.55 5.99
C THR A 72 -2.99 1.82 7.18
N LYS A 73 -1.74 1.39 7.09
CA LYS A 73 -0.75 1.59 8.16
C LYS A 73 0.56 2.10 7.59
N LEU A 74 1.12 3.14 8.20
CA LEU A 74 2.49 3.54 7.93
C LEU A 74 3.44 2.57 8.61
N ILE A 75 4.30 1.94 7.82
CA ILE A 75 5.39 1.08 8.26
C ILE A 75 6.69 1.86 8.10
N VAL A 76 7.17 2.43 9.21
CA VAL A 76 8.44 3.16 9.24
C VAL A 76 9.60 2.16 9.22
N ARG A 77 10.52 2.35 8.28
CA ARG A 77 11.76 1.59 8.16
C ARG A 77 12.97 2.54 8.08
N GLN A 78 13.98 2.20 7.29
CA GLN A 78 15.28 2.89 7.29
C GLN A 78 15.43 3.91 6.15
N SER A 79 14.48 4.02 5.23
CA SER A 79 14.59 4.90 4.07
C SER A 79 14.05 6.32 4.28
N THR A 80 13.64 6.69 5.50
CA THR A 80 13.13 8.04 5.83
C THR A 80 13.74 8.57 7.13
N SER A 81 14.00 9.87 7.19
CA SER A 81 14.47 10.59 8.39
C SER A 81 13.93 12.03 8.40
N ALA A 82 14.08 12.73 9.53
CA ALA A 82 13.85 14.17 9.56
C ALA A 82 14.84 14.90 8.63
N PRO A 83 14.43 15.98 7.95
CA PRO A 83 15.35 16.82 7.18
C PRO A 83 16.34 17.50 8.13
N GLN A 84 17.57 17.70 7.64
CA GLN A 84 18.59 18.51 8.31
C GLN A 84 18.57 19.94 7.80
#